data_AF-A0A6S6RM39-F1
#
_entry.id   AF-A0A6S6RM39-F1
#
_cell.length_a   1.000
_cell.length_b   1.000
_cell.length_c   1.000
_cell.angle_alpha   90.00
_cell.angle_beta   90.00
_cell.angle_gamma   90.00
#
_symmetry.space_group_name_H-M   'P 1'
#
loop_
_entity.id
_entity.type
_entity.pdbx_description
1 polymer ?
#
loop_
_entity_poly.entity_id
_entity_poly.type
_entity_poly.pdbx_seq_one_letter_code
_entity_poly.pdbx_strand_id
1 'polypeptide(L)'
;MKQHREIIPLFYKRFKCIGDQCLSHCCHGWTININKKTYKKYKTAHQIEIKEITDKHLIKYPKGSAINKYSFIALDKEDKCPFFGGDKFCRIYKTFGPSALSYTFQTYPRLKTQFDGYTQHLLSFSCPEV
;
A
#
# COMPACT_ATOMS: atom_id res chain seq x y z
N MET A 1 -16.67 -22.02 -23.91
CA MET A 1 -15.74 -21.35 -22.97
C MET A 1 -15.57 -19.93 -23.46
N LYS A 2 -16.01 -18.90 -22.71
CA LYS A 2 -15.80 -17.50 -23.12
C LYS A 2 -14.30 -17.22 -23.14
N GLN A 3 -13.76 -16.85 -24.30
CA GLN A 3 -12.35 -16.50 -24.46
C GLN A 3 -12.11 -15.18 -23.69
N HIS A 4 -11.29 -15.23 -22.64
CA HIS A 4 -10.97 -14.07 -21.81
C HIS A 4 -9.61 -13.52 -22.21
N ARG A 5 -9.55 -12.27 -22.68
CA ARG A 5 -8.32 -11.65 -23.20
C ARG A 5 -7.62 -10.79 -22.14
N GLU A 6 -6.29 -10.88 -22.02
CA GLU A 6 -5.50 -9.94 -21.19
C GLU A 6 -4.78 -8.91 -22.07
N ILE A 7 -4.92 -7.63 -21.72
CA ILE A 7 -4.24 -6.48 -22.37
C ILE A 7 -3.23 -5.93 -21.38
N ILE A 8 -1.95 -6.25 -21.61
CA ILE A 8 -0.83 -5.84 -20.74
C ILE A 8 0.16 -4.98 -21.54
N PRO A 9 0.17 -3.65 -21.33
CA PRO A 9 1.15 -2.79 -21.96
C PRO A 9 2.58 -3.07 -21.49
N LEU A 10 3.58 -2.75 -22.32
CA LEU A 10 4.99 -2.98 -21.97
C LEU A 10 5.44 -2.15 -20.76
N PHE A 11 4.95 -0.91 -20.62
CA PHE A 11 5.27 -0.03 -19.49
C PHE A 11 4.81 -0.64 -18.15
N TYR A 12 3.70 -1.37 -18.13
CA TYR A 12 3.19 -2.04 -16.92
C TYR A 12 4.17 -3.08 -16.37
N LYS A 13 4.83 -3.82 -17.28
CA LYS A 13 5.84 -4.83 -16.93
C LYS A 13 7.18 -4.20 -16.54
N ARG A 14 7.54 -3.07 -17.16
CA ARG A 14 8.81 -2.37 -16.93
C ARG A 14 8.82 -1.50 -15.67
N PHE A 15 7.64 -1.11 -15.16
CA PHE A 15 7.56 -0.27 -13.97
C PHE A 15 8.33 -0.86 -12.78
N LYS A 16 9.17 -0.04 -12.16
CA LYS A 16 9.90 -0.37 -10.94
C LYS A 16 9.84 0.83 -10.01
N CYS A 17 9.41 0.60 -8.77
CA CYS A 17 9.47 1.63 -7.74
C CYS A 17 10.94 1.98 -7.47
N ILE A 18 11.29 3.26 -7.61
CA ILE A 18 12.63 3.79 -7.32
C ILE A 18 12.82 4.16 -5.85
N GLY A 19 11.77 4.02 -5.04
CA GLY A 19 11.86 4.09 -3.59
C GLY A 19 12.19 5.49 -3.06
N ASP A 20 13.35 5.61 -2.42
CA ASP A 20 13.86 6.82 -1.77
C ASP A 20 14.19 7.95 -2.75
N GLN A 21 14.40 7.61 -4.03
CA GLN A 21 14.60 8.58 -5.10
C GLN A 21 13.29 9.18 -5.64
N CYS A 22 12.13 8.67 -5.19
CA CYS A 22 10.84 9.15 -5.65
C CYS A 22 10.55 10.58 -5.15
N LEU A 23 10.16 11.46 -6.08
CA LEU A 23 9.85 12.87 -5.78
C LEU A 23 8.57 13.04 -4.95
N SER A 24 7.72 12.03 -4.88
CA SER A 24 6.41 12.07 -4.21
C SER A 24 6.21 10.91 -3.23
N HIS A 25 5.27 11.09 -2.31
CA HIS A 25 4.90 10.11 -1.30
C HIS A 25 3.66 9.35 -1.74
N CYS A 26 3.76 8.02 -1.89
CA CYS A 26 2.60 7.21 -2.28
C CYS A 26 1.51 7.15 -1.20
N CYS A 27 1.81 7.51 0.05
CA CYS A 27 0.91 7.39 1.18
C CYS A 27 0.10 8.66 1.50
N HIS A 28 -0.26 9.47 0.50
CA HIS A 28 -0.96 10.74 0.71
C HIS A 28 -2.41 10.68 0.22
N GLY A 29 -3.34 11.30 0.96
CA GLY A 29 -4.70 11.56 0.49
C GLY A 29 -5.69 10.39 0.51
N TRP A 30 -5.35 9.24 1.11
CA TRP A 30 -6.30 8.12 1.25
C TRP A 30 -6.16 7.32 2.54
N THR A 31 -7.28 6.75 3.01
CA THR A 31 -7.30 5.87 4.18
C THR A 31 -6.61 4.54 3.88
N ILE A 32 -5.47 4.31 4.54
CA ILE A 32 -4.69 3.09 4.37
C ILE A 32 -5.28 2.00 5.25
N ASN A 33 -6.00 1.07 4.63
CA ASN A 33 -6.58 -0.08 5.30
C ASN A 33 -5.54 -1.18 5.51
N ILE A 34 -5.52 -1.75 6.71
CA ILE A 34 -4.61 -2.81 7.13
C ILE A 34 -5.43 -4.02 7.54
N ASN A 35 -5.03 -5.19 7.04
CA ASN A 35 -5.65 -6.46 7.38
C ASN A 35 -5.12 -6.99 8.73
N LYS A 36 -5.79 -8.00 9.29
CA LYS A 36 -5.43 -8.58 10.59
C LYS A 36 -4.02 -9.20 10.62
N LYS A 37 -3.55 -9.78 9.50
CA LYS A 37 -2.23 -10.42 9.40
C LYS A 37 -1.12 -9.37 9.47
N THR A 38 -1.23 -8.32 8.69
CA THR A 38 -0.32 -7.17 8.64
C THR A 38 -0.32 -6.40 9.95
N TYR A 39 -1.49 -6.17 10.56
CA TYR A 39 -1.58 -5.54 11.89
C TYR A 39 -0.77 -6.32 12.93
N LYS A 40 -0.95 -7.64 12.99
CA LYS A 40 -0.19 -8.49 13.93
C LYS A 40 1.31 -8.42 13.64
N LYS A 41 1.71 -8.48 12.36
CA LYS A 41 3.12 -8.39 11.95
C LYS A 41 3.78 -7.10 12.44
N TYR A 42 3.09 -5.96 12.34
CA TYR A 42 3.63 -4.69 12.82
C TYR A 42 3.69 -4.63 14.35
N LYS A 43 2.67 -5.19 15.02
CA LYS A 43 2.62 -5.22 16.50
C LYS A 43 3.68 -6.14 17.12
N THR A 44 4.06 -7.19 16.43
CA THR A 44 5.13 -8.12 16.84
C THR A 44 6.47 -7.80 16.18
N ALA A 45 6.62 -6.61 15.60
CA ALA A 45 7.89 -6.15 15.05
C ALA A 45 8.97 -6.10 16.13
N HIS A 46 10.19 -6.52 15.78
CA HIS A 46 11.35 -6.35 16.67
C HIS A 46 11.80 -4.89 16.75
N GLN A 47 11.54 -4.11 15.70
CA GLN A 47 11.88 -2.70 15.64
C GLN A 47 10.91 -1.90 16.52
N ILE A 48 11.45 -1.27 17.56
CA ILE A 48 10.66 -0.55 18.56
C ILE A 48 9.86 0.59 17.94
N GLU A 49 10.45 1.33 16.99
CA GLU A 49 9.80 2.44 16.30
C GLU A 49 8.52 2.01 15.56
N ILE A 50 8.56 0.87 14.86
CA ILE A 50 7.39 0.36 14.12
C ILE A 50 6.28 -0.02 15.08
N LYS A 51 6.65 -0.63 16.21
CA LYS A 51 5.70 -1.03 17.25
C LYS A 51 5.07 0.20 17.90
N GLU A 52 5.85 1.22 18.24
CA GLU A 52 5.35 2.47 18.81
C GLU A 52 4.41 3.22 17.85
N ILE A 53 4.79 3.32 16.57
CA ILE A 53 3.93 3.90 15.53
C ILE A 53 2.63 3.11 15.43
N THR A 54 2.73 1.77 15.45
CA THR A 54 1.56 0.87 15.37
C THR A 54 0.62 1.07 16.54
N ASP A 55 1.12 1.10 17.78
CA ASP A 55 0.27 1.24 18.95
C ASP A 55 -0.39 2.63 19.03
N LYS A 56 0.26 3.68 18.51
CA LYS A 56 -0.29 5.05 18.50
C LYS A 56 -1.21 5.37 17.31
N HIS A 57 -0.92 4.84 16.12
CA HIS A 57 -1.55 5.29 14.87
C HIS A 57 -2.38 4.22 14.14
N LEU A 58 -2.31 2.94 14.51
CA LEU A 58 -3.19 1.92 13.91
C LEU A 58 -4.49 1.79 14.72
N ILE A 59 -5.55 2.40 14.21
CA ILE A 59 -6.88 2.39 14.81
C ILE A 59 -7.66 1.21 14.27
N LYS A 60 -8.20 0.37 15.17
CA LYS A 60 -9.04 -0.77 14.78
C LYS A 60 -10.43 -0.30 14.38
N TYR A 61 -11.00 -0.94 13.37
CA TYR A 61 -12.41 -0.76 13.07
C TYR A 61 -13.29 -1.43 14.14
N PRO A 62 -14.53 -0.95 14.34
CA PRO A 62 -15.52 -1.63 15.17
C PRO A 62 -15.76 -3.08 14.72
N LYS A 63 -16.15 -3.94 15.66
CA LYS A 63 -16.53 -5.34 15.35
C LYS A 63 -17.68 -5.34 14.35
N GLY A 64 -17.56 -6.14 13.28
CA GLY A 64 -18.57 -6.21 12.19
C GLY A 64 -18.22 -5.39 10.94
N SER A 65 -17.06 -4.73 10.92
CA SER A 65 -16.53 -4.05 9.73
C SER A 65 -16.17 -5.05 8.60
N ALA A 66 -16.25 -4.57 7.35
CA ALA A 66 -16.13 -5.37 6.13
C ALA A 66 -14.91 -6.31 6.08
N ILE A 67 -15.05 -7.40 5.31
CA ILE A 67 -13.99 -8.36 5.03
C ILE A 67 -12.72 -7.63 4.58
N ASN A 68 -11.58 -7.94 5.21
CA ASN A 68 -10.25 -7.36 4.99
C ASN A 68 -9.97 -5.95 5.53
N LYS A 69 -10.89 -5.33 6.30
CA LYS A 69 -10.63 -4.07 7.03
C LYS A 69 -10.54 -4.34 8.52
N TYR A 70 -9.33 -4.52 9.06
CA TYR A 70 -9.13 -4.75 10.50
C TYR A 70 -8.78 -3.46 11.24
N SER A 71 -7.88 -2.69 10.66
CA SER A 71 -7.47 -1.38 11.17
C SER A 71 -7.15 -0.45 10.02
N PHE A 72 -7.03 0.84 10.30
CA PHE A 72 -6.49 1.82 9.37
C PHE A 72 -5.36 2.60 10.01
N ILE A 73 -4.50 3.19 9.17
CA ILE A 73 -3.46 4.08 9.63
C ILE A 73 -4.05 5.48 9.75
N ALA A 74 -4.06 6.03 10.96
CA ALA A 74 -4.32 7.44 11.19
C ALA A 74 -3.12 8.26 10.68
N LEU A 75 -3.39 9.17 9.74
CA LEU A 75 -2.40 10.13 9.27
C LEU A 75 -2.17 11.20 10.34
N ASP A 76 -1.02 11.88 10.27
CA ASP A 76 -0.74 13.01 11.14
C ASP A 76 -1.52 14.27 10.74
N LYS A 77 -1.28 15.39 11.43
CA LYS A 77 -1.96 16.67 11.17
C LYS A 77 -1.65 17.26 9.79
N GLU A 78 -0.62 16.77 9.11
CA GLU A 78 -0.22 17.20 7.76
C GLU A 78 -0.60 16.16 6.69
N ASP A 79 -1.51 15.22 7.01
CA ASP A 79 -1.90 14.09 6.15
C ASP A 79 -0.70 13.23 5.69
N LYS A 80 0.34 13.14 6.52
CA LYS A 80 1.49 12.28 6.28
C LYS A 80 1.32 10.95 7.02
N CYS A 81 1.79 9.90 6.36
CA CYS A 81 1.81 8.57 6.95
C CYS A 81 2.89 8.50 8.03
N PRO A 82 2.59 8.04 9.25
CA PRO A 82 3.55 8.00 10.35
C PRO A 82 4.68 6.98 10.15
N PHE A 83 4.54 6.06 9.18
CA PHE A 83 5.61 5.14 8.77
C PHE A 83 6.56 5.74 7.73
N PHE A 84 6.30 6.96 7.29
CA PHE A 84 7.15 7.68 6.37
C PHE A 84 8.26 8.37 7.15
N GLY A 85 9.50 7.95 6.95
CA GLY A 85 10.66 8.52 7.64
C GLY A 85 11.15 9.82 7.01
N GLY A 86 12.04 10.53 7.71
CA GLY A 86 12.75 11.70 7.17
C GLY A 86 13.71 11.35 6.02
N ASP A 87 14.01 10.07 5.83
CA ASP A 87 14.78 9.52 4.70
C ASP A 87 13.96 9.38 3.41
N LYS A 88 12.77 9.99 3.37
CA LYS A 88 11.81 9.91 2.26
C LYS A 88 11.42 8.48 1.87
N PHE A 89 11.56 7.53 2.79
CA PHE A 89 11.32 6.12 2.51
C PHE A 89 10.35 5.50 3.53
N CYS A 90 9.56 4.54 3.05
CA CYS A 90 8.62 3.84 3.91
C CYS A 90 9.38 2.85 4.81
N ARG A 91 9.32 3.07 6.14
CA ARG A 91 9.99 2.19 7.11
C ARG A 91 9.52 0.74 7.02
N ILE A 92 8.22 0.52 6.78
CA ILE A 92 7.67 -0.83 6.58
C ILE A 92 8.32 -1.53 5.38
N TYR A 93 8.43 -0.83 4.25
CA TYR A 93 9.06 -1.40 3.06
C TYR A 93 10.52 -1.72 3.32
N LYS A 94 11.25 -0.81 3.99
CA LYS A 94 12.67 -0.99 4.35
C LYS A 94 12.89 -2.20 5.26
N THR A 95 12.04 -2.38 6.27
CA THR A 95 12.22 -3.39 7.32
C THR A 95 11.66 -4.75 6.95
N PHE A 96 10.49 -4.79 6.29
CA PHE A 96 9.77 -6.04 6.06
C PHE A 96 9.57 -6.38 4.57
N GLY A 97 10.01 -5.50 3.67
CA GLY A 97 9.85 -5.66 2.24
C GLY A 97 8.43 -5.35 1.73
N PRO A 98 8.23 -5.45 0.40
CA PRO A 98 6.98 -5.09 -0.27
C PRO A 98 5.78 -5.90 0.22
N SER A 99 5.97 -7.18 0.57
CA SER A 99 4.88 -8.09 0.98
C SER A 99 4.23 -7.72 2.32
N ALA A 100 4.88 -6.85 3.10
CA ALA A 100 4.36 -6.41 4.38
C ALA A 100 3.41 -5.22 4.27
N LEU A 101 3.38 -4.52 3.13
CA LEU A 101 2.54 -3.35 2.92
C LEU A 101 1.04 -3.70 2.90
N SER A 102 0.19 -2.68 2.99
CA SER A 102 -1.24 -2.86 2.73
C SER A 102 -1.47 -3.43 1.33
N TYR A 103 -2.60 -4.09 1.12
CA TYR A 103 -2.95 -4.62 -0.20
C TYR A 103 -2.88 -3.53 -1.29
N THR A 104 -3.38 -2.33 -0.97
CA THR A 104 -3.33 -1.16 -1.84
C THR A 104 -1.91 -0.85 -2.31
N PHE A 105 -0.92 -0.79 -1.40
CA PHE A 105 0.45 -0.45 -1.75
C PHE A 105 1.27 -1.61 -2.32
N GLN A 106 0.83 -2.86 -2.11
CA GLN A 106 1.44 -4.01 -2.78
C GLN A 106 1.17 -4.00 -4.28
N THR A 107 -0.02 -3.56 -4.70
CA THR A 107 -0.38 -3.48 -6.11
C THR A 107 -0.06 -2.12 -6.70
N TYR A 108 -0.16 -1.03 -5.94
CA TYR A 108 0.12 0.33 -6.43
C TYR A 108 1.53 0.44 -7.06
N PRO A 109 1.69 1.16 -8.20
CA PRO A 109 0.66 1.85 -8.99
C PRO A 109 -0.04 0.95 -10.01
N ARG A 110 0.18 -0.37 -10.00
CA ARG A 110 -0.45 -1.31 -10.92
C ARG A 110 -1.94 -1.48 -10.58
N LEU A 111 -2.77 -1.24 -11.58
CA LEU A 111 -4.21 -1.41 -11.54
C LEU A 111 -4.62 -2.48 -12.55
N LYS A 112 -5.62 -3.27 -12.17
CA LYS A 112 -6.24 -4.30 -13.01
C LYS A 112 -7.73 -4.02 -13.07
N THR A 113 -8.23 -3.73 -14.26
CA THR A 113 -9.67 -3.50 -14.50
C THR A 113 -10.20 -4.64 -15.35
N GLN A 114 -11.26 -5.29 -14.87
CA GLN A 114 -11.92 -6.39 -15.57
C GLN A 114 -13.18 -5.89 -16.26
N PHE A 115 -13.31 -6.21 -17.54
CA PHE A 115 -14.47 -5.96 -18.39
C PHE A 115 -15.08 -7.30 -18.85
N ASP A 116 -16.28 -7.29 -19.42
CA ASP A 116 -16.84 -8.51 -20.01
C ASP A 116 -15.99 -8.93 -21.24
N GLY A 117 -15.30 -10.06 -21.12
CA GLY A 117 -14.45 -10.62 -22.17
C GLY A 117 -12.97 -10.21 -22.16
N TYR A 118 -12.56 -9.19 -21.40
CA TYR A 118 -11.13 -8.86 -21.28
C TYR A 118 -10.73 -8.20 -19.96
N THR A 119 -9.44 -8.18 -19.70
CA THR A 119 -8.81 -7.48 -18.57
C THR A 119 -7.77 -6.52 -19.08
N GLN A 120 -7.80 -5.29 -18.57
CA GLN A 120 -6.82 -4.26 -18.87
C GLN A 120 -5.92 -3.98 -17.67
N HIS A 121 -4.62 -3.88 -17.95
CA HIS A 121 -3.59 -3.51 -16.98
C HIS A 121 -3.14 -2.08 -17.20
N LEU A 122 -3.14 -1.30 -16.13
CA LEU A 122 -2.89 0.13 -16.13
C LEU A 122 -1.90 0.49 -15.01
N LEU A 123 -1.28 1.66 -15.12
CA LEU A 123 -0.53 2.27 -14.04
C LEU A 123 -1.27 3.54 -13.59
N SER A 124 -1.30 3.80 -12.28
CA SER A 124 -1.94 4.99 -11.72
C SER A 124 -1.13 6.24 -12.02
N PHE A 125 -1.77 7.26 -12.58
CA PHE A 125 -1.19 8.58 -12.83
C PHE A 125 -0.74 9.34 -11.58
N SER A 126 -1.14 8.88 -10.39
CA SER A 126 -0.69 9.47 -9.13
C SER A 126 0.78 9.15 -8.80
N CYS A 127 1.38 8.16 -9.47
CA CYS A 127 2.79 7.82 -9.27
C CYS A 127 3.62 8.57 -10.33
N PRO A 128 4.61 9.39 -9.92
CA PRO A 128 5.40 10.21 -10.84
C PRO A 128 6.36 9.39 -11.73
N GLU A 129 6.60 8.13 -11.38
CA GLU A 129 7.53 7.23 -12.08
C GLU A 129 6.85 6.34 -13.15
N VAL A 130 5.61 6.67 -13.49
CA VAL A 130 4.77 5.94 -14.45
C VAL A 130 4.94 6.49 -15.86
#